data_AF-A0AAD4F440-F1
#
_entry.id   AF-A0AAD4F440-F1
#
_cell.length_a   1.000
_cell.length_b   1.000
_cell.length_c   1.000
_cell.angle_alpha   90.00
_cell.angle_beta   90.00
_cell.angle_gamma   90.00
#
_symmetry.space_group_name_H-M   'P 1'
#
loop_
_entity.id
_entity.type
_entity.pdbx_description
1 polymer ?
#
loop_
_entity_poly.entity_id
_entity_poly.type
_entity_poly.pdbx_seq_one_letter_code
_entity_poly.pdbx_strand_id
1 'polypeptide(L)'
;MRTSRVTLLGVLSASGVLGHNIQGILLVNGTETPEWKYILDVATVFAVDPSTYPAGYQGYKLDPIIGSDNPNVTCGRAAFDSAPHTETADVLAGSEIGFRVSADGYGNRDAFYHGFSPYPNFWHAGPGQIYLSRAPNDDLQSYKGDGDWFKIAYAGPVDNQHWSLWPDVSDAFSCRTIRSIWVG
;
A
#
# COMPACT_ATOMS: atom_id res chain seq x y z
N MET A 1 -9.83 11.29 56.30
CA MET A 1 -8.96 10.94 55.16
C MET A 1 -9.45 9.66 54.51
N ARG A 2 -9.95 9.71 53.28
CA ARG A 2 -10.21 8.53 52.44
C ARG A 2 -9.84 8.88 51.00
N THR A 3 -8.60 8.61 50.64
CA THR A 3 -8.16 8.60 49.25
C THR A 3 -8.49 7.24 48.67
N SER A 4 -9.43 7.15 47.73
CA SER A 4 -9.52 5.98 46.85
C SER A 4 -9.01 6.41 45.48
N ARG A 5 -7.78 6.01 45.16
CA ARG A 5 -7.21 6.09 43.82
C ARG A 5 -7.44 4.74 43.17
N VAL A 6 -8.48 4.64 42.34
CA VAL A 6 -8.60 3.54 41.37
C VAL A 6 -7.82 3.97 40.14
N THR A 7 -6.55 3.58 40.06
CA THR A 7 -5.76 3.70 38.84
C THR A 7 -6.05 2.46 38.01
N LEU A 8 -6.94 2.57 37.03
CA LEU A 8 -7.13 1.54 36.03
C LEU A 8 -5.94 1.59 35.07
N LEU A 9 -4.97 0.69 35.23
CA LEU A 9 -3.96 0.44 34.20
C LEU A 9 -4.66 -0.22 33.01
N GLY A 10 -5.03 0.59 32.01
CA GLY A 10 -5.36 0.07 30.69
C GLY A 10 -4.09 -0.48 30.06
N VAL A 11 -3.94 -1.81 30.08
CA VAL A 11 -2.95 -2.48 29.23
C VAL A 11 -3.39 -2.24 27.80
N LEU A 12 -2.72 -1.30 27.12
CA LEU A 12 -2.83 -1.14 25.68
C LEU A 12 -2.22 -2.41 25.06
N SER A 13 -3.04 -3.41 24.80
CA SER A 13 -2.67 -4.51 23.92
C SER A 13 -2.48 -3.88 22.55
N ALA A 14 -1.23 -3.53 22.21
CA ALA A 14 -0.88 -3.20 20.83
C ALA A 14 -1.10 -4.49 20.03
N SER A 15 -2.27 -4.61 19.41
CA SER A 15 -2.51 -5.60 18.38
C SER A 15 -1.54 -5.28 17.25
N GLY A 16 -0.40 -5.97 17.23
CA GLY A 16 0.52 -5.96 16.11
C GLY A 16 -0.17 -6.67 14.95
N VAL A 17 -0.91 -5.92 14.16
CA VAL A 17 -1.45 -6.42 12.89
C VAL A 17 -0.29 -6.38 11.90
N LEU A 18 0.27 -7.54 11.56
CA LEU A 18 1.32 -7.66 10.55
C LEU A 18 0.68 -7.81 9.18
N GLY A 19 0.29 -6.69 8.58
CA GLY A 19 -0.26 -6.63 7.22
C GLY A 19 0.75 -7.07 6.17
N HIS A 20 0.60 -8.29 5.62
CA HIS A 20 1.42 -8.77 4.52
C HIS A 20 0.74 -8.45 3.19
N ASN A 21 1.13 -7.35 2.56
CA ASN A 21 0.65 -6.95 1.24
C ASN A 21 1.60 -5.92 0.62
N ILE A 22 1.75 -5.95 -0.69
CA ILE A 22 2.35 -4.88 -1.49
C ILE A 22 1.38 -4.48 -2.59
N GLN A 23 1.44 -3.22 -3.00
CA GLN A 23 0.65 -2.71 -4.10
C GLN A 23 1.59 -2.50 -5.29
N GLY A 24 1.46 -3.33 -6.32
CA GLY A 24 2.29 -3.23 -7.53
C GLY A 24 1.51 -2.83 -8.77
N ILE A 25 0.19 -2.66 -8.65
CA ILE A 25 -0.72 -2.49 -9.80
C ILE A 25 -1.56 -1.24 -9.61
N LEU A 26 -1.43 -0.30 -10.55
CA LEU A 26 -2.24 0.91 -10.60
C LEU A 26 -3.55 0.59 -11.30
N LEU A 27 -4.63 1.15 -10.79
CA LEU A 27 -5.95 1.12 -11.39
C LEU A 27 -6.28 2.54 -11.86
N VAL A 28 -6.69 2.70 -13.11
CA VAL A 28 -7.23 3.96 -13.64
C VAL A 28 -8.62 3.67 -14.20
N ASN A 29 -9.65 4.28 -13.61
CA ASN A 29 -11.06 4.00 -13.89
C ASN A 29 -11.39 2.49 -13.88
N GLY A 30 -10.83 1.78 -12.89
CA GLY A 30 -11.00 0.32 -12.72
C GLY A 30 -10.20 -0.55 -13.70
N THR A 31 -9.42 0.05 -14.60
CA THR A 31 -8.54 -0.69 -15.54
C THR A 31 -7.17 -0.88 -14.91
N GLU A 32 -6.71 -2.13 -14.85
CA GLU A 32 -5.40 -2.50 -14.32
C GLU A 32 -4.28 -2.17 -15.30
N THR A 33 -3.20 -1.62 -14.79
CA THR A 33 -1.94 -1.48 -15.53
C THR A 33 -1.05 -2.71 -15.31
N PRO A 34 -0.04 -2.95 -16.16
CA PRO A 34 0.97 -3.96 -15.86
C PRO A 34 1.62 -3.70 -14.49
N GLU A 35 1.95 -4.79 -13.79
CA GLU A 35 2.60 -4.73 -12.49
C GLU A 35 3.95 -4.01 -12.58
N TRP A 36 4.27 -3.19 -11.59
CA TRP A 36 5.50 -2.37 -11.49
C TRP A 36 5.71 -1.34 -12.60
N LYS A 37 4.78 -1.21 -13.55
CA LYS A 37 4.91 -0.24 -14.64
C LYS A 37 4.89 1.20 -14.13
N TYR A 38 3.93 1.52 -13.27
CA TYR A 38 3.69 2.89 -12.76
C TYR A 38 3.80 2.99 -11.24
N ILE A 39 4.24 1.92 -10.57
CA ILE A 39 4.42 1.87 -9.13
C ILE A 39 5.84 1.45 -8.85
N LEU A 40 6.47 2.18 -7.94
CA LEU A 40 7.83 1.88 -7.48
C LEU A 40 7.87 0.47 -6.88
N ASP A 41 8.76 -0.36 -7.41
CA ASP A 41 9.05 -1.66 -6.84
C ASP A 41 9.84 -1.50 -5.52
N VAL A 42 9.58 -2.39 -4.56
CA VAL A 42 10.14 -2.35 -3.21
C VAL A 42 11.14 -3.48 -2.97
N ALA A 43 12.12 -3.21 -2.12
CA ALA A 43 13.09 -4.19 -1.68
C ALA A 43 12.53 -5.13 -0.59
N THR A 44 13.22 -6.24 -0.44
CA THR A 44 12.96 -7.26 0.60
C THR A 44 13.46 -6.77 1.96
N VAL A 45 12.93 -7.34 3.06
CA VAL A 45 13.47 -7.05 4.40
C VAL A 45 14.81 -7.76 4.63
N PHE A 46 14.94 -8.97 4.09
CA PHE A 46 16.11 -9.82 4.22
C PHE A 46 16.65 -10.17 2.84
N ALA A 47 17.96 -10.41 2.74
CA ALA A 47 18.53 -10.96 1.52
C ALA A 47 17.89 -12.32 1.25
N VAL A 48 17.20 -12.44 0.11
CA VAL A 48 16.61 -13.68 -0.39
C VAL A 48 17.32 -14.08 -1.66
N ASP A 49 17.50 -15.38 -1.86
CA ASP A 49 17.92 -15.92 -3.15
C ASP A 49 16.66 -16.14 -4.00
N PRO A 50 16.44 -15.35 -5.07
CA PRO A 50 15.25 -15.48 -5.90
C PRO A 50 15.12 -16.85 -6.56
N SER A 51 16.22 -17.59 -6.74
CA SER A 51 16.20 -18.93 -7.33
C SER A 51 15.50 -19.98 -6.46
N THR A 52 15.28 -19.68 -5.18
CA THR A 52 14.58 -20.56 -4.23
C THR A 52 13.06 -20.45 -4.32
N TYR A 53 12.54 -19.48 -5.08
CA TYR A 53 11.11 -19.24 -5.27
C TYR A 53 10.70 -19.43 -6.74
N PRO A 54 9.41 -19.68 -7.01
CA PRO A 54 8.90 -19.58 -8.38
C PRO A 54 9.25 -18.23 -9.00
N ALA A 55 9.54 -18.22 -10.29
CA ALA A 55 9.81 -16.97 -11.01
C ALA A 55 8.64 -15.99 -10.79
N GLY A 56 8.97 -14.72 -10.56
CA GLY A 56 8.00 -13.65 -10.32
C GLY A 56 7.44 -13.60 -8.89
N TYR A 57 7.62 -14.61 -8.03
CA TYR A 57 7.06 -14.61 -6.67
C TYR A 57 7.41 -13.33 -5.89
N GLN A 58 6.42 -12.62 -5.35
CA GLN A 58 6.63 -11.37 -4.62
C GLN A 58 6.50 -11.52 -3.10
N GLY A 59 6.23 -12.73 -2.60
CA GLY A 59 5.94 -12.98 -1.18
C GLY A 59 7.02 -12.49 -0.22
N TYR A 60 8.29 -12.52 -0.65
CA TYR A 60 9.42 -12.04 0.15
C TYR A 60 9.51 -10.50 0.29
N LYS A 61 8.61 -9.75 -0.36
CA LYS A 61 8.48 -8.29 -0.22
C LYS A 61 7.34 -7.87 0.70
N LEU A 62 6.52 -8.81 1.16
CA LEU A 62 5.24 -8.51 1.83
C LEU A 62 5.37 -8.05 3.29
N ASP A 63 6.53 -8.22 3.92
CA ASP A 63 6.71 -7.85 5.33
C ASP A 63 6.31 -6.38 5.59
N PRO A 64 5.61 -6.09 6.69
CA PRO A 64 5.15 -4.74 6.97
C PRO A 64 6.31 -3.79 7.35
N ILE A 65 6.10 -2.50 7.11
CA ILE A 65 6.97 -1.43 7.65
C ILE A 65 6.41 -1.04 9.01
N ILE A 66 7.25 -1.11 10.04
CA ILE A 66 6.88 -0.84 11.43
C ILE A 66 7.55 0.46 11.90
N GLY A 67 6.79 1.27 12.62
CA GLY A 67 7.22 2.56 13.18
C GLY A 67 6.94 3.73 12.25
N SER A 68 6.29 4.78 12.75
CA SER A 68 6.01 6.00 11.97
C SER A 68 7.26 6.84 11.68
N ASP A 69 8.33 6.59 12.44
CA ASP A 69 9.66 7.18 12.28
C ASP A 69 10.55 6.42 11.28
N ASN A 70 10.10 5.26 10.79
CA ASN A 70 10.83 4.49 9.80
C ASN A 70 10.82 5.24 8.45
N PRO A 71 11.98 5.55 7.84
CA PRO A 71 12.03 6.33 6.61
C PRO A 71 11.32 5.65 5.42
N ASN A 72 11.08 4.34 5.49
CA ASN A 72 10.40 3.60 4.43
C ASN A 72 8.87 3.82 4.44
N VAL A 73 8.28 4.45 5.47
CA VAL A 73 6.81 4.63 5.55
C VAL A 73 6.24 5.50 4.43
N THR A 74 7.06 6.33 3.79
CA THR A 74 6.61 7.25 2.74
C THR A 74 6.28 6.51 1.45
N CYS A 75 7.19 5.68 0.94
CA CYS A 75 7.05 5.04 -0.37
C CYS A 75 7.39 3.55 -0.41
N GLY A 76 7.79 2.94 0.70
CA GLY A 76 8.22 1.54 0.74
C GLY A 76 9.74 1.37 0.87
N ARG A 77 10.17 0.13 1.16
CA ARG A 77 11.59 -0.20 1.36
C ARG A 77 12.40 0.01 0.10
N ALA A 78 13.39 0.89 0.14
CA ALA A 78 14.28 1.21 -0.98
C ALA A 78 13.54 1.46 -2.31
N ALA A 79 12.30 1.95 -2.24
CA ALA A 79 11.41 2.00 -3.40
C ALA A 79 11.99 2.86 -4.53
N PHE A 80 12.73 3.92 -4.16
CA PHE A 80 13.34 4.84 -5.12
C PHE A 80 14.48 4.25 -5.94
N ASP A 81 15.02 3.09 -5.57
CA ASP A 81 16.01 2.39 -6.41
C ASP A 81 15.38 1.86 -7.70
N SER A 82 14.05 1.68 -7.71
CA SER A 82 13.27 1.28 -8.90
C SER A 82 12.86 2.44 -9.80
N ALA A 83 13.05 3.70 -9.36
CA ALA A 83 12.60 4.88 -10.11
C ALA A 83 13.10 4.94 -11.56
N PRO A 84 14.38 4.61 -11.89
CA PRO A 84 14.87 4.61 -13.26
C PRO A 84 14.16 3.62 -14.21
N HIS A 85 13.40 2.66 -13.65
CA HIS A 85 12.67 1.63 -14.39
C HIS A 85 11.15 1.75 -14.21
N THR A 86 10.69 2.76 -13.47
CA THR A 86 9.27 3.02 -13.22
C THR A 86 8.82 4.15 -14.14
N GLU A 87 7.78 3.88 -14.93
CA GLU A 87 7.18 4.87 -15.81
C GLU A 87 6.25 5.82 -15.04
N THR A 88 5.92 6.95 -15.65
CA THR A 88 4.91 7.89 -15.13
C THR A 88 3.58 7.66 -15.84
N ALA A 89 2.50 7.59 -15.07
CA ALA A 89 1.14 7.50 -15.60
C ALA A 89 0.53 8.89 -15.80
N ASP A 90 0.08 9.19 -17.02
CA ASP A 90 -0.75 10.35 -17.28
C ASP A 90 -2.20 10.05 -16.88
N VAL A 91 -2.67 10.70 -15.82
CA VAL A 91 -4.03 10.51 -15.30
C VAL A 91 -4.76 11.85 -15.32
N LEU A 92 -5.88 11.89 -16.06
CA LEU A 92 -6.75 13.06 -16.06
C LEU A 92 -7.31 13.28 -14.66
N ALA A 93 -7.20 14.52 -14.17
CA ALA A 93 -7.87 14.90 -12.95
C ALA A 93 -9.39 14.64 -13.04
N GLY A 94 -9.97 14.15 -11.95
CA GLY A 94 -11.35 13.66 -11.93
C GLY A 94 -11.47 12.16 -12.12
N SER A 95 -10.44 11.50 -12.65
CA SER A 95 -10.43 10.04 -12.81
C SER A 95 -10.41 9.34 -11.46
N GLU A 96 -10.99 8.13 -11.43
CA GLU A 96 -10.83 7.22 -10.32
C GLU A 96 -9.45 6.56 -10.42
N ILE A 97 -8.67 6.61 -9.34
CA ILE A 97 -7.43 5.84 -9.22
C ILE A 97 -7.55 4.82 -8.10
N GLY A 98 -6.79 3.75 -8.18
CA GLY A 98 -6.68 2.80 -7.09
C GLY A 98 -5.44 1.94 -7.18
N PHE A 99 -5.27 1.09 -6.19
CA PHE A 99 -4.14 0.18 -6.09
C PHE A 99 -4.64 -1.23 -5.79
N ARG A 100 -4.07 -2.23 -6.45
CA ARG A 100 -4.34 -3.65 -6.21
C ARG A 100 -3.13 -4.34 -5.59
N VAL A 101 -3.41 -5.33 -4.75
CA VAL A 101 -2.39 -6.20 -4.15
C VAL A 101 -1.64 -6.98 -5.25
N SER A 102 -0.31 -7.00 -5.15
CA SER A 102 0.59 -7.79 -6.01
C SER A 102 1.09 -9.04 -5.25
N ALA A 103 1.31 -10.12 -5.99
CA ALA A 103 1.67 -11.43 -5.42
C ALA A 103 2.70 -12.22 -6.22
N ASP A 104 2.66 -12.16 -7.55
CA ASP A 104 3.47 -13.04 -8.42
C ASP A 104 4.27 -12.32 -9.51
N GLY A 105 4.39 -10.99 -9.48
CA GLY A 105 5.27 -10.26 -10.41
C GLY A 105 4.73 -10.20 -11.84
N TYR A 106 3.61 -10.87 -12.11
CA TYR A 106 2.97 -10.97 -13.41
C TYR A 106 1.59 -10.30 -13.43
N GLY A 107 1.18 -9.74 -12.31
CA GLY A 107 -0.11 -9.11 -12.12
C GLY A 107 -1.28 -10.10 -12.12
N ASN A 108 -1.06 -11.39 -11.90
CA ASN A 108 -2.13 -12.38 -11.95
C ASN A 108 -3.06 -12.20 -10.75
N ARG A 109 -4.37 -12.09 -11.02
CA ARG A 109 -5.41 -12.01 -9.97
C ARG A 109 -5.59 -13.34 -9.24
N ASP A 110 -5.27 -14.44 -9.92
CA ASP A 110 -5.42 -15.80 -9.43
C ASP A 110 -4.09 -16.39 -8.93
N ALA A 111 -3.10 -15.53 -8.68
CA ALA A 111 -1.82 -15.94 -8.13
C ALA A 111 -2.00 -16.58 -6.75
N PHE A 112 -1.35 -17.73 -6.53
CA PHE A 112 -1.27 -18.35 -5.22
C PHE A 112 -0.65 -17.36 -4.22
N TYR A 113 -1.44 -17.00 -3.20
CA TYR A 113 -1.06 -15.99 -2.22
C TYR A 113 -0.89 -16.62 -0.84
N HIS A 114 0.37 -16.90 -0.48
CA HIS A 114 0.79 -17.31 0.87
C HIS A 114 -0.18 -18.25 1.62
N GLY A 115 -0.16 -19.56 1.30
CA GLY A 115 -0.58 -20.67 2.18
C GLY A 115 -2.05 -20.76 2.66
N PHE A 116 -2.80 -19.66 2.65
CA PHE A 116 -4.08 -19.49 3.34
C PHE A 116 -5.11 -18.70 2.52
N SER A 117 -4.70 -17.97 1.48
CA SER A 117 -5.61 -17.28 0.56
C SER A 117 -5.39 -17.75 -0.88
N PRO A 118 -6.46 -18.10 -1.63
CA PRO A 118 -6.33 -18.43 -3.05
C PRO A 118 -5.99 -17.21 -3.93
N TYR A 119 -6.13 -15.98 -3.41
CA TYR A 119 -6.01 -14.74 -4.18
C TYR A 119 -5.23 -13.65 -3.41
N PRO A 120 -4.55 -12.72 -4.11
CA PRO A 120 -3.92 -11.55 -3.49
C PRO A 120 -4.97 -10.61 -2.93
N ASN A 121 -4.98 -10.37 -1.62
CA ASN A 121 -5.97 -9.54 -0.95
C ASN A 121 -5.40 -8.81 0.26
N PHE A 122 -6.15 -7.81 0.74
CA PHE A 122 -5.86 -7.14 2.00
C PHE A 122 -6.27 -8.05 3.17
N TRP A 123 -5.40 -9.01 3.51
CA TRP A 123 -5.68 -10.06 4.50
C TRP A 123 -5.85 -9.55 5.95
N HIS A 124 -5.45 -8.32 6.21
CA HIS A 124 -5.39 -7.79 7.57
C HIS A 124 -6.39 -6.64 7.78
N ALA A 125 -7.16 -6.77 8.86
CA ALA A 125 -8.19 -5.84 9.26
C ALA A 125 -7.52 -4.52 9.65
N GLY A 126 -7.86 -3.46 8.93
CA GLY A 126 -7.29 -2.16 9.20
C GLY A 126 -7.68 -1.12 8.16
N PRO A 127 -7.29 0.14 8.42
CA PRO A 127 -7.59 1.23 7.51
C PRO A 127 -6.70 1.20 6.28
N GLY A 128 -7.26 1.55 5.12
CA GLY A 128 -6.53 1.94 3.93
C GLY A 128 -6.52 3.45 3.75
N GLN A 129 -5.43 4.02 3.26
CA GLN A 129 -5.33 5.46 2.98
C GLN A 129 -4.57 5.68 1.67
N ILE A 130 -5.04 6.63 0.85
CA ILE A 130 -4.31 7.08 -0.35
C ILE A 130 -4.00 8.57 -0.16
N TYR A 131 -2.77 8.93 -0.47
CA TYR A 131 -2.27 10.29 -0.39
C TYR A 131 -1.69 10.70 -1.74
N LEU A 132 -1.60 12.01 -1.94
CA LEU A 132 -0.85 12.62 -3.02
C LEU A 132 0.16 13.61 -2.45
N SER A 133 1.23 13.80 -3.19
CA SER A 133 2.21 14.84 -2.96
C SER A 133 2.72 15.36 -4.30
N ARG A 134 2.86 16.68 -4.41
CA ARG A 134 3.37 17.29 -5.64
C ARG A 134 4.90 17.25 -5.63
N ALA A 135 5.50 16.65 -6.65
CA ALA A 135 6.93 16.71 -6.86
C ALA A 135 7.38 18.17 -7.13
N PRO A 136 8.46 18.65 -6.48
CA PRO A 136 9.02 19.95 -6.80
C PRO A 136 9.42 20.05 -8.28
N ASN A 137 9.10 21.17 -8.92
CA ASN A 137 9.36 21.41 -10.35
C ASN A 137 8.77 20.34 -11.29
N ASP A 138 7.79 19.57 -10.82
CA ASP A 138 7.16 18.47 -11.54
C ASP A 138 8.15 17.37 -12.01
N ASP A 139 9.29 17.23 -11.32
CA ASP A 139 10.28 16.17 -11.56
C ASP A 139 9.97 14.93 -10.72
N LEU A 140 9.21 14.00 -11.31
CA LEU A 140 8.84 12.75 -10.66
C LEU A 140 10.00 11.74 -10.53
N GLN A 141 11.06 11.88 -11.35
CA GLN A 141 12.15 10.90 -11.40
C GLN A 141 13.15 11.10 -10.26
N SER A 142 13.41 12.36 -9.88
CA SER A 142 14.27 12.66 -8.74
C SER A 142 13.51 12.75 -7.41
N TYR A 143 12.18 12.91 -7.44
CA TYR A 143 11.36 13.10 -6.25
C TYR A 143 11.46 11.94 -5.24
N LYS A 144 11.67 12.27 -3.96
CA LYS A 144 11.88 11.28 -2.87
C LYS A 144 10.73 11.22 -1.87
N GLY A 145 9.56 11.76 -2.22
CA GLY A 145 8.42 11.79 -1.30
C GLY A 145 8.58 12.79 -0.16
N ASP A 146 9.48 13.76 -0.30
CA ASP A 146 9.88 14.76 0.69
C ASP A 146 9.10 16.08 0.59
N GLY A 147 8.05 16.12 -0.24
CA GLY A 147 7.11 17.23 -0.35
C GLY A 147 5.93 17.13 0.61
N ASP A 148 5.00 18.08 0.48
CA ASP A 148 3.78 18.10 1.30
C ASP A 148 2.82 16.99 0.86
N TRP A 149 2.29 16.25 1.83
CA TRP A 149 1.33 15.17 1.59
C TRP A 149 -0.09 15.59 2.01
N PHE A 150 -1.07 15.24 1.19
CA PHE A 150 -2.48 15.37 1.55
C PHE A 150 -3.24 14.10 1.22
N LYS A 151 -4.18 13.74 2.10
CA LYS A 151 -5.01 12.54 1.95
C LYS A 151 -6.09 12.77 0.91
N ILE A 152 -6.27 11.81 0.00
CA ILE A 152 -7.34 11.83 -1.00
C ILE A 152 -8.37 10.70 -0.81
N ALA A 153 -8.03 9.65 -0.05
CA ALA A 153 -8.95 8.55 0.20
C ALA A 153 -8.74 7.92 1.57
N TYR A 154 -9.82 7.37 2.12
CA TYR A 154 -9.82 6.60 3.35
C TYR A 154 -10.80 5.44 3.25
N ALA A 155 -10.28 4.22 3.43
CA ALA A 155 -11.06 3.01 3.62
C ALA A 155 -11.05 2.68 5.12
N GLY A 156 -12.17 2.94 5.78
CA GLY A 156 -12.31 2.81 7.24
C GLY A 156 -13.08 1.57 7.69
N PRO A 157 -13.44 1.51 8.97
CA PRO A 157 -14.40 0.53 9.45
C PRO A 157 -15.78 0.78 8.80
N VAL A 158 -16.44 -0.30 8.42
CA VAL A 158 -17.85 -0.27 7.96
C VAL A 158 -18.77 -0.21 9.17
N ASP A 159 -18.46 -1.00 10.20
CA ASP A 159 -19.12 -1.01 11.49
C ASP A 159 -18.11 -1.45 12.57
N ASN A 160 -18.60 -1.78 13.78
CA ASN A 160 -17.76 -2.18 14.91
C ASN A 160 -17.08 -3.55 14.75
N GLN A 161 -17.37 -4.30 13.69
CA GLN A 161 -16.88 -5.65 13.44
C GLN A 161 -16.21 -5.81 12.06
N HIS A 162 -16.48 -4.92 11.12
CA HIS A 162 -16.04 -5.07 9.72
C HIS A 162 -15.18 -3.91 9.23
N TRP A 163 -14.15 -4.22 8.45
CA TRP A 163 -13.32 -3.27 7.72
C TRP A 163 -13.63 -3.31 6.23
N SER A 164 -13.59 -2.15 5.58
CA SER A 164 -13.93 -2.02 4.15
C SER A 164 -12.93 -2.70 3.20
N LEU A 165 -11.72 -3.03 3.67
CA LEU A 165 -10.71 -3.74 2.88
C LEU A 165 -10.54 -5.22 3.25
N TRP A 166 -11.32 -5.77 4.18
CA TRP A 166 -11.14 -7.17 4.58
C TRP A 166 -11.35 -8.15 3.39
N PRO A 167 -10.70 -9.34 3.34
CA PRO A 167 -10.68 -10.29 2.22
C PRO A 167 -12.00 -10.59 1.51
N ASP A 168 -13.10 -10.62 2.26
CA ASP A 168 -14.43 -10.91 1.72
C ASP A 168 -15.05 -9.67 1.02
N VAL A 169 -14.31 -8.56 0.94
CA VAL A 169 -14.78 -7.26 0.43
C VAL A 169 -13.99 -6.77 -0.77
N SER A 170 -12.65 -6.80 -0.76
CA SER A 170 -11.85 -6.27 -1.89
C SER A 170 -10.37 -6.70 -1.94
N ASP A 171 -9.84 -6.88 -3.15
CA ASP A 171 -8.40 -6.96 -3.45
C ASP A 171 -7.82 -5.61 -3.94
N ALA A 172 -8.67 -4.60 -4.11
CA ALA A 172 -8.34 -3.28 -4.62
C ALA A 172 -8.84 -2.16 -3.69
N PHE A 173 -8.08 -1.08 -3.59
CA PHE A 173 -8.53 0.14 -2.93
C PHE A 173 -8.52 1.30 -3.91
N SER A 174 -9.69 1.85 -4.22
CA SER A 174 -9.86 2.95 -5.16
C SER A 174 -10.45 4.21 -4.53
N CYS A 175 -10.16 5.35 -5.17
CA CYS A 175 -10.70 6.66 -4.85
C CYS A 175 -11.39 7.27 -6.07
N ARG A 176 -12.71 7.40 -5.99
CA ARG A 176 -13.56 7.98 -7.06
C ARG A 176 -13.42 9.49 -7.24
N THR A 177 -12.72 10.19 -6.35
CA THR A 177 -12.76 11.67 -6.33
C THR A 177 -11.37 12.27 -6.23
N ILE A 178 -10.66 12.36 -7.36
CA ILE A 178 -9.62 13.38 -7.52
C ILE A 178 -10.28 14.63 -8.10
N ARG A 179 -10.80 15.54 -7.28
CA ARG A 179 -11.19 16.86 -7.82
C ARG A 179 -9.90 17.65 -8.08
N SER A 180 -9.53 17.77 -9.36
CA SER A 180 -8.45 18.62 -9.89
C SER A 180 -7.04 18.37 -9.31
N ILE A 181 -6.23 17.56 -9.98
CA ILE A 181 -4.76 17.71 -9.97
C ILE A 181 -4.44 18.54 -11.21
N TRP A 182 -3.96 19.75 -11.00
CA TRP A 182 -3.37 20.54 -12.08
C TRP A 182 -2.07 19.84 -12.50
N VAL A 183 -2.12 19.12 -13.62
CA VAL A 183 -0.92 18.77 -14.39
C VAL A 183 -1.00 19.63 -15.64
N GLY A 184 -0.15 20.65 -15.69
CA GLY A 184 -0.02 21.59 -16.79
C GLY A 184 1.34 22.24 -16.74
#